data_AF-A3BKB2-F1
#
_entry.id   AF-A3BKB2-F1
#
_cell.length_a   1.000
_cell.length_b   1.000
_cell.length_c   1.000
_cell.angle_alpha   90.00
_cell.angle_beta   90.00
_cell.angle_gamma   90.00
#
_symmetry.space_group_name_H-M   'P 1'
#
loop_
_entity.id
_entity.type
_entity.pdbx_description
1 polymer ?
#
loop_
_entity_poly.entity_id
_entity_poly.type
_entity_poly.pdbx_seq_one_letter_code
_entity_poly.pdbx_strand_id
1 'polypeptide(L)'
;MWLSAVVVSDADDGHLEVIYNGNFPRDDPFRAVRVAVKDVKLPAPRPAPIPANIAAPRPNKAGKNLPRLKMFVLEKEQLRAKSEALLAS
;
A
#
# COMPACT_ATOMS: atom_id res chain seq x y z
N MET A 1 17.10 -21.41 -14.29
CA MET A 1 17.10 -19.97 -13.92
C MET A 1 15.67 -19.59 -13.59
N TRP A 2 15.38 -18.96 -12.44
CA TRP A 2 14.01 -18.62 -12.02
C TRP A 2 13.68 -17.18 -12.41
N LEU A 3 12.46 -16.94 -12.88
CA LEU A 3 11.97 -15.59 -13.20
C LEU A 3 11.05 -15.09 -12.09
N SER A 4 11.17 -13.81 -11.75
CA SER A 4 10.23 -13.16 -10.87
C SER A 4 8.91 -12.94 -11.61
N ALA A 5 7.80 -13.27 -10.97
CA ALA A 5 6.48 -13.09 -11.53
C ALA A 5 5.47 -12.76 -10.42
N VAL A 6 4.40 -12.08 -10.80
CA VAL A 6 3.25 -11.78 -9.96
C VAL A 6 2.11 -12.71 -10.36
N VAL A 7 1.55 -13.44 -9.40
CA VAL A 7 0.36 -14.27 -9.63
C VAL A 7 -0.85 -13.35 -9.74
N VAL A 8 -1.62 -13.50 -10.80
CA VAL A 8 -2.82 -12.71 -11.09
C VAL A 8 -4.08 -13.54 -10.85
N SER A 9 -4.03 -14.84 -11.15
CA SER A 9 -5.12 -15.76 -10.88
C SER A 9 -4.56 -17.12 -10.45
N ASP A 10 -5.15 -17.68 -9.40
CA ASP A 10 -5.02 -19.08 -9.07
C ASP A 10 -6.20 -19.85 -9.68
N ALA A 11 -5.89 -20.68 -10.68
CA ALA A 11 -6.88 -21.60 -11.21
C ALA A 11 -6.80 -22.93 -10.44
N ASP A 12 -7.96 -23.47 -10.05
CA ASP A 12 -8.08 -24.76 -9.35
C ASP A 12 -7.61 -25.98 -10.18
N ASP A 13 -7.15 -25.76 -11.41
CA ASP A 13 -6.67 -26.78 -12.34
C ASP A 13 -5.16 -27.08 -12.19
N GLY A 14 -4.55 -26.64 -11.09
CA GLY A 14 -3.13 -26.81 -10.81
C GLY A 14 -2.21 -25.88 -11.60
N HIS A 15 -2.76 -24.84 -12.21
CA HIS A 15 -2.01 -23.78 -12.90
C HIS A 15 -2.24 -22.43 -12.22
N LEU A 16 -1.20 -21.60 -12.25
CA LEU A 16 -1.26 -20.21 -11.86
C LEU A 16 -1.09 -19.37 -13.11
N GLU A 17 -1.88 -18.33 -13.22
CA GLU A 17 -1.66 -17.27 -14.19
C GLU A 17 -0.72 -16.24 -13.59
N VAL A 18 0.43 -16.06 -14.21
CA VAL A 18 1.48 -15.15 -13.72
C VAL A 18 1.84 -14.13 -14.78
N ILE A 19 2.08 -12.89 -14.35
CA ILE A 19 2.71 -11.86 -15.16
C ILE A 19 4.17 -11.78 -14.73
N TYR A 20 5.09 -11.99 -15.67
CA TYR A 20 6.51 -11.93 -15.36
C TYR A 20 6.97 -10.50 -15.16
N ASN A 21 7.81 -10.29 -14.16
CA ASN A 21 8.48 -9.02 -13.94
C ASN A 21 9.68 -8.92 -14.91
N GLY A 22 9.40 -8.47 -16.13
CA GLY A 22 10.38 -8.36 -17.22
C GLY A 22 9.71 -8.27 -18.59
N ASN A 23 10.50 -8.40 -19.65
CA ASN A 23 10.00 -8.34 -21.03
C ASN A 23 9.56 -9.73 -21.54
N PHE A 24 8.77 -10.45 -20.74
CA PHE A 24 8.28 -11.78 -21.06
C PHE A 24 6.76 -11.87 -20.79
N PRO A 25 5.97 -12.39 -21.75
CA PRO A 25 6.36 -12.79 -23.10
C PRO A 25 6.76 -11.57 -23.96
N ARG A 26 7.55 -11.79 -25.01
CA ARG A 26 8.16 -10.70 -25.80
C ARG A 26 7.14 -9.87 -26.57
N ASP A 27 5.97 -10.46 -26.80
CA ASP A 27 4.85 -9.86 -27.52
C ASP A 27 4.07 -8.87 -26.63
N ASP A 28 3.80 -9.25 -25.38
CA ASP A 28 3.08 -8.43 -24.41
C ASP A 28 3.61 -8.69 -22.99
N PRO A 29 4.40 -7.77 -22.42
CA PRO A 29 4.99 -7.90 -21.09
C PRO A 29 3.98 -8.03 -19.95
N PHE A 30 2.73 -7.58 -20.15
CA PHE A 30 1.67 -7.66 -19.13
C PHE A 30 0.76 -8.87 -19.30
N ARG A 31 1.07 -9.75 -20.25
CA ARG A 31 0.27 -10.94 -20.50
C ARG A 31 0.37 -11.94 -19.36
N ALA A 32 -0.78 -12.40 -18.90
CA ALA A 32 -0.88 -13.52 -17.99
C ALA A 32 -0.46 -14.83 -18.70
N VAL A 33 0.53 -15.52 -18.13
CA VAL A 33 1.04 -16.80 -18.62
C VAL A 33 0.62 -17.90 -17.65
N ARG A 34 -0.03 -18.95 -18.16
CA ARG A 34 -0.37 -20.14 -17.38
C ARG A 34 0.89 -20.96 -17.11
N VAL A 35 1.20 -21.18 -15.85
CA VAL A 35 2.33 -21.99 -15.37
C VAL A 35 1.84 -23.00 -14.36
N ALA A 36 2.36 -24.22 -14.41
CA ALA A 36 1.97 -25.24 -13.44
C ALA A 36 2.50 -24.87 -12.05
N VAL A 37 1.70 -25.09 -11.01
CA VAL A 37 2.06 -24.78 -9.60
C VAL A 37 3.39 -25.44 -9.20
N LYS A 38 3.67 -26.64 -9.73
CA LYS A 38 4.93 -27.38 -9.50
C LYS A 38 6.18 -26.64 -10.00
N ASP A 39 6.02 -25.80 -11.01
CA ASP A 39 7.09 -25.03 -11.65
C ASP A 39 7.18 -23.60 -11.08
N VAL A 40 6.39 -23.30 -10.05
CA VAL A 40 6.40 -22.03 -9.31
C VAL A 40 7.01 -22.25 -7.94
N LYS A 41 8.12 -21.56 -7.67
CA LYS A 41 8.74 -21.54 -6.35
C LYS A 41 8.24 -20.32 -5.61
N LEU A 42 7.15 -20.51 -4.86
CA LEU A 42 6.66 -19.47 -3.96
C LEU A 42 7.74 -19.19 -2.91
N PRO A 43 8.03 -17.91 -2.61
CA PRO A 43 8.81 -17.59 -1.43
C PRO A 43 8.11 -18.22 -0.23
N ALA A 44 8.90 -18.74 0.73
CA ALA A 44 8.36 -19.32 1.94
C ALA A 44 7.27 -18.40 2.49
N PRO A 45 6.07 -18.92 2.85
CA PRO A 45 5.04 -18.10 3.42
C PRO A 45 5.66 -17.31 4.56
N ARG A 46 5.77 -15.98 4.41
CA ARG A 46 5.99 -15.17 5.60
C ARG A 46 4.85 -15.54 6.52
N PRO A 47 5.11 -15.86 7.80
CA PRO A 47 4.03 -16.08 8.74
C PRO A 47 3.06 -14.92 8.53
N ALA A 48 1.80 -15.26 8.22
CA ALA A 48 0.75 -14.25 8.18
C ALA A 48 0.96 -13.37 9.41
N PRO A 49 0.89 -12.02 9.30
CA PRO A 49 0.95 -11.20 10.49
C PRO A 49 -0.11 -11.78 11.41
N ILE A 50 0.36 -12.43 12.49
CA ILE A 50 -0.48 -13.04 13.50
C ILE A 50 -1.49 -11.95 13.80
N PRO A 51 -2.83 -12.17 13.71
CA PRO A 51 -3.76 -11.15 14.11
C PRO A 51 -3.36 -10.80 15.53
N ALA A 52 -2.71 -9.63 15.67
CA ALA A 52 -2.06 -9.26 16.90
C ALA A 52 -3.20 -9.13 17.88
N ASN A 53 -3.28 -10.13 18.75
CA ASN A 53 -4.12 -10.25 19.93
C ASN A 53 -5.17 -9.13 20.05
N ILE A 54 -6.46 -9.46 19.91
CA ILE A 54 -7.57 -8.53 20.18
C ILE A 54 -7.49 -7.93 21.60
N ALA A 55 -6.63 -8.47 22.48
CA ALA A 55 -6.31 -7.95 23.81
C ALA A 55 -4.93 -7.25 23.94
N ALA A 56 -4.23 -6.90 22.85
CA ALA A 56 -3.10 -5.98 22.92
C ALA A 56 -3.63 -4.53 22.84
N PRO A 57 -3.21 -3.60 23.72
CA PRO A 57 -3.56 -2.20 23.57
C PRO A 57 -3.07 -1.73 22.20
N ARG A 58 -4.01 -1.47 21.30
CA ARG A 58 -3.75 -0.84 20.00
C ARG A 58 -2.92 0.42 20.28
N PRO A 59 -1.78 0.67 19.60
CA PRO A 59 -1.12 1.96 19.71
C PRO A 59 -2.02 3.01 19.06
N ASN A 60 -2.92 3.59 19.85
CA ASN A 60 -3.72 4.74 19.46
C ASN A 60 -2.83 5.99 19.51
N LYS A 61 -1.91 6.13 18.54
CA LYS A 61 -1.23 7.43 18.33
C LYS A 61 -2.18 8.46 17.69
N ALA A 62 -3.44 8.49 18.12
CA ALA A 62 -4.50 9.41 17.75
C ALA A 62 -4.74 10.48 18.84
N GLY A 63 -3.77 10.74 19.74
CA GLY A 63 -3.99 11.57 20.92
C GLY A 63 -2.95 12.64 21.22
N LYS A 64 -2.02 12.97 20.31
CA LYS A 64 -0.89 13.89 20.66
C LYS A 64 -0.79 15.17 19.82
N ASN A 65 -1.72 15.42 18.91
CA ASN A 65 -1.65 16.60 18.03
C ASN A 65 -2.61 17.74 18.41
N LEU A 66 -3.33 17.67 19.54
CA LEU A 66 -4.21 18.77 19.97
C LEU A 66 -3.47 20.12 20.08
N PRO A 67 -2.24 20.20 20.62
CA PRO A 67 -1.49 21.46 20.63
C PRO A 67 -1.13 21.93 19.21
N ARG A 68 -0.79 21.01 18.30
CA ARG A 68 -0.43 21.34 16.91
C ARG A 68 -1.64 21.84 16.12
N LEU A 69 -2.81 21.21 16.29
CA LEU A 69 -4.04 21.62 15.62
C LEU A 69 -4.46 23.03 16.05
N LYS A 70 -4.35 23.35 17.34
CA LYS A 70 -4.62 24.69 17.87
C LYS A 70 -3.73 25.77 17.25
N MET A 71 -2.44 25.46 17.05
CA MET A 71 -1.50 26.36 16.36
C MET A 71 -1.90 26.61 14.90
N PHE A 72 -2.29 25.58 14.16
CA PHE A 72 -2.74 25.73 12.77
C PHE A 72 -4.00 26.58 12.63
N VAL A 73 -4.95 26.46 13.58
CA VAL A 73 -6.16 27.29 13.58
C VAL A 73 -5.83 28.75 13.89
N LEU A 74 -4.98 29.01 14.88
CA LEU A 74 -4.56 30.37 15.24
C LEU A 74 -3.77 31.04 14.10
N GLU A 75 -2.87 30.31 13.43
CA GLU A 75 -2.13 30.82 12.28
C GLU A 75 -3.06 31.20 11.12
N LYS A 76 -4.09 30.39 10.85
CA LYS A 76 -5.09 30.71 9.83
C LYS A 76 -5.93 31.94 10.16
N GLU A 77 -6.34 32.10 11.41
CA GLU A 77 -7.05 33.31 11.87
C GLU A 77 -6.18 34.57 11.73
N GLN A 78 -4.90 34.50 12.09
CA GLN A 78 -4.00 35.65 11.92
C GLN A 78 -3.76 36.01 10.45
N LEU A 79 -3.62 35.01 9.58
CA LEU A 79 -3.50 35.26 8.14
C LEU A 79 -4.79 35.88 7.57
N ARG A 80 -5.96 35.44 8.04
CA ARG A 80 -7.25 36.02 7.66
C ARG A 80 -7.37 37.47 8.10
N ALA A 81 -7.11 37.76 9.37
CA ALA A 81 -7.15 39.12 9.92
C ALA A 81 -6.15 40.05 9.19
N LYS A 82 -4.95 39.54 8.86
CA LYS A 82 -3.95 40.31 8.10
C LYS A 82 -4.40 40.59 6.67
N SER A 83 -5.08 39.66 6.01
CA SER A 83 -5.65 39.90 4.67
C SER A 83 -6.80 40.90 4.68
N GLU A 84 -7.64 40.89 5.71
CA GLU A 84 -8.74 41.86 5.85
C GLU A 84 -8.22 43.26 6.18
N ALA A 85 -7.18 43.38 7.02
CA ALA A 85 -6.53 44.66 7.30
C ALA A 85 -5.86 45.28 6.06
N LEU A 86 -5.34 44.46 5.14
CA LEU A 86 -4.76 44.93 3.88
C LEU A 86 -5.82 45.30 2.84
N LEU A 87 -7.03 44.72 2.91
CA LEU A 87 -8.15 45.04 2.02
C LEU A 87 -8.98 46.23 2.52
N ALA A 88 -8.89 46.58 3.80
CA ALA A 88 -9.59 47.71 4.41
C ALA A 88 -8.78 49.03 4.39
N SER A 89 -7.64 49.08 3.70
CA SER A 89 -6.81 50.28 3.53
C SER A 89 -7.03 50.97 2.18
#